data_AF-A0A540V8C8-F1
#
_entry.id   AF-A0A540V8C8-F1
#
_cell.length_a   1.000
_cell.length_b   1.000
_cell.length_c   1.000
_cell.angle_alpha   90.00
_cell.angle_beta   90.00
_cell.angle_gamma   90.00
#
_symmetry.space_group_name_H-M   'P 1'
#
loop_
_entity.id
_entity.type
_entity.pdbx_description
1 polymer ?
#
loop_
_entity_poly.entity_id
_entity_poly.type
_entity_poly.pdbx_seq_one_letter_code
_entity_poly.pdbx_strand_id
1 'polypeptide(L)'
;MLADGASLTEFRAEIGGVSPQTVHNWKAKHPEFLEAFTRAEVMGQAYWEKKLRTELMTDNKANAPLVKLYFANRFGWSDRSSQEISGPNGGPVETVNKIEIVPGGNSAD
;
A
#
# COMPACT_ATOMS: atom_id res chain seq x y z
N MET A 1 15.75 12.66 10.43
CA MET A 1 14.34 12.23 10.63
C MET A 1 13.81 11.42 9.45
N LEU A 2 13.30 12.03 8.36
CA LEU A 2 12.77 11.26 7.21
C LEU A 2 13.82 10.34 6.58
N ALA A 3 15.02 10.88 6.33
CA ALA A 3 16.17 10.12 5.81
C ALA A 3 16.60 8.96 6.73
N ASP A 4 16.28 9.04 8.02
CA ASP A 4 16.58 8.00 9.02
C ASP A 4 15.41 7.01 9.20
N GLY A 5 14.45 7.02 8.27
CA GLY A 5 13.31 6.12 8.27
C GLY A 5 12.11 6.58 9.09
N ALA A 6 12.09 7.79 9.67
CA ALA A 6 10.89 8.30 10.32
C ALA A 6 9.75 8.52 9.30
N SER A 7 8.52 8.23 9.66
CA SER A 7 7.34 8.43 8.79
C SER A 7 7.03 9.90 8.57
N LEU A 8 6.21 10.21 7.55
CA LEU A 8 5.67 11.55 7.35
C LEU A 8 4.90 12.03 8.60
N THR A 9 4.25 11.14 9.35
CA THR A 9 3.56 11.48 10.60
C THR A 9 4.55 11.90 11.68
N GLU A 10 5.62 11.14 11.90
CA GLU A 10 6.66 11.49 12.87
C GLU A 10 7.36 12.80 12.50
N PHE A 11 7.68 12.99 11.22
CA PHE A 11 8.22 14.26 10.73
C PHE A 11 7.29 15.44 11.04
N ARG A 12 5.98 15.30 10.75
CA ARG A 12 4.98 16.34 11.03
C ARG A 12 4.84 16.64 12.52
N ALA A 13 4.87 15.60 13.36
CA ALA A 13 4.81 15.77 14.81
C ALA A 13 6.00 16.59 15.32
N GLU A 14 7.21 16.30 14.83
CA GLU A 14 8.43 16.99 15.22
C GLU A 14 8.41 18.49 14.87
N ILE A 15 7.87 18.86 13.71
CA ILE A 15 7.81 20.26 13.26
C ILE A 15 6.59 21.04 13.78
N GLY A 16 5.97 20.57 14.87
CA GLY A 16 4.83 21.25 15.52
C GLY A 16 3.46 20.70 15.15
N GLY A 17 3.36 19.44 14.71
CA GLY A 17 2.09 18.76 14.50
C GLY A 17 1.28 19.28 13.31
N VAL A 18 1.95 19.73 12.24
CA VAL A 18 1.26 20.34 11.10
C VAL A 18 0.44 19.33 10.29
N SER A 19 -0.62 19.82 9.65
CA SER A 19 -1.46 18.99 8.78
C SER A 19 -0.65 18.42 7.58
N PRO A 20 -1.03 17.25 7.03
CA PRO A 20 -0.39 16.75 5.80
C PRO A 20 -0.49 17.76 4.65
N GLN A 21 -1.62 18.47 4.54
CA GLN A 21 -1.84 19.48 3.51
C GLN A 21 -0.81 20.61 3.60
N THR A 22 -0.39 21.00 4.80
CA THR A 22 0.65 22.01 5.00
C THR A 22 1.95 21.60 4.32
N VAL A 23 2.39 20.34 4.52
CA VAL A 23 3.61 19.81 3.88
C VAL A 23 3.46 19.76 2.36
N HIS A 24 2.28 19.35 1.85
CA HIS A 24 2.01 19.38 0.41
C HIS A 24 2.08 20.80 -0.17
N ASN A 25 1.52 21.78 0.53
CA ASN A 25 1.57 23.18 0.12
C ASN A 25 3.00 23.71 0.11
N TRP A 26 3.84 23.32 1.07
CA TRP A 26 5.25 23.69 1.07
C TRP A 26 6.00 23.09 -0.11
N LYS A 27 5.81 21.79 -0.40
CA LYS A 27 6.40 21.14 -1.58
C LYS A 27 6.00 21.84 -2.88
N ALA A 28 4.75 22.30 -3.00
CA ALA A 28 4.29 23.00 -4.19
C ALA A 28 4.89 24.41 -4.34
N LYS A 29 5.13 25.12 -3.23
CA LYS A 29 5.59 26.52 -3.25
C LYS A 29 7.12 26.68 -3.18
N HIS A 30 7.83 25.66 -2.72
CA HIS A 30 9.26 25.70 -2.43
C HIS A 30 9.95 24.51 -3.12
N PRO A 31 10.41 24.66 -4.38
CA PRO A 31 11.05 23.58 -5.15
C PRO A 31 12.27 22.98 -4.44
N GLU A 32 13.07 23.79 -3.75
CA GLU A 32 14.21 23.36 -2.95
C GLU A 32 13.79 22.46 -1.78
N PHE A 33 12.64 22.75 -1.16
CA PHE A 33 12.07 21.90 -0.12
C PHE A 33 11.53 20.61 -0.70
N LEU A 34 10.80 20.66 -1.82
CA LEU A 34 10.34 19.45 -2.52
C LEU A 34 11.50 18.51 -2.85
N GLU A 35 12.58 19.07 -3.40
CA GLU A 35 13.76 18.30 -3.79
C GLU A 35 14.45 17.70 -2.56
N ALA A 36 14.66 18.47 -1.49
CA ALA A 36 15.22 17.95 -0.24
C ALA A 36 14.32 16.87 0.39
N PHE A 37 13.00 17.08 0.38
CA PHE A 37 12.02 16.15 0.91
C PHE A 37 12.02 14.84 0.14
N THR A 38 12.01 14.90 -1.19
CA THR A 38 12.05 13.73 -2.08
C THR A 38 13.32 12.91 -1.85
N ARG A 39 14.48 13.57 -1.75
CA ARG A 39 15.73 12.87 -1.38
C ARG A 39 15.63 12.19 -0.02
N ALA A 40 15.04 12.86 0.97
CA ALA A 40 14.86 12.29 2.29
C ALA A 40 13.92 11.07 2.31
N GLU A 41 12.86 11.06 1.48
CA GLU A 41 11.99 9.89 1.33
C GLU A 41 12.74 8.68 0.76
N VAL A 42 13.55 8.89 -0.28
CA VAL A 42 14.39 7.84 -0.87
C VAL A 42 15.39 7.30 0.16
N MET A 43 16.07 8.18 0.90
CA MET A 43 17.01 7.77 1.95
C MET A 43 16.30 7.01 3.09
N GLY A 44 15.10 7.45 3.47
CA GLY A 44 14.29 6.79 4.50
C GLY A 44 13.84 5.39 4.10
N GLN A 45 13.47 5.18 2.84
CA GLN A 45 13.20 3.84 2.32
C GLN A 45 14.47 2.98 2.31
N ALA A 46 15.58 3.53 1.81
CA ALA A 46 16.87 2.83 1.79
C ALA A 46 17.33 2.42 3.21
N TYR A 47 17.06 3.25 4.22
CA TYR A 47 17.31 2.93 5.63
C TYR A 47 16.54 1.66 6.05
N TRP A 48 15.24 1.60 5.79
CA TRP A 48 14.41 0.45 6.16
C TRP A 48 14.77 -0.81 5.34
N GLU A 49 15.03 -0.68 4.05
CA GLU A 49 15.47 -1.80 3.20
C GLU A 49 16.84 -2.33 3.64
N LYS A 50 17.76 -1.46 4.04
CA LYS A 50 19.03 -1.87 4.64
C LYS A 50 18.76 -2.67 5.92
N LYS A 51 17.93 -2.16 6.82
CA LYS A 51 17.57 -2.83 8.08
C LYS A 51 16.90 -4.18 7.84
N LEU A 52 15.98 -4.26 6.88
CA LEU A 52 15.38 -5.51 6.44
C LEU A 52 16.46 -6.50 6.02
N ARG A 53 17.34 -6.09 5.10
CA ARG A 53 18.39 -6.94 4.55
C ARG A 53 19.43 -7.39 5.58
N THR A 54 19.80 -6.53 6.52
CA THR A 54 20.92 -6.80 7.46
C THR A 54 20.47 -7.36 8.81
N GLU A 55 19.22 -7.16 9.21
CA GLU A 55 18.75 -7.53 10.55
C GLU A 55 17.52 -8.45 10.47
N LEU A 56 16.47 -8.05 9.74
CA LEU A 56 15.16 -8.71 9.84
C LEU A 56 15.04 -9.99 9.01
N MET A 57 15.72 -10.09 7.86
CA MET A 57 15.63 -11.29 7.00
C MET A 57 16.24 -12.55 7.62
N THR A 58 17.21 -12.39 8.51
CA THR A 58 17.93 -13.51 9.14
C THR A 58 17.49 -13.76 10.59
N ASP A 59 16.66 -12.89 11.15
CA ASP A 59 16.17 -13.02 12.52
C ASP A 59 14.92 -13.91 12.57
N ASN A 60 15.03 -15.05 13.25
CA ASN A 60 13.93 -15.98 13.45
C ASN A 60 12.85 -15.45 14.42
N LYS A 61 13.09 -14.33 15.10
CA LYS A 61 12.11 -13.64 15.94
C LYS A 61 11.39 -12.51 15.21
N ALA A 62 11.81 -12.16 14.00
CA ALA A 62 11.17 -11.11 13.23
C ALA A 62 9.73 -11.52 12.87
N ASN A 63 8.77 -10.64 13.13
CA ASN A 63 7.38 -10.84 12.76
C ASN A 63 7.20 -10.53 11.26
N ALA A 64 7.39 -11.55 10.42
CA ALA A 64 7.35 -11.41 8.96
C ALA A 64 6.03 -10.79 8.42
N PRO A 65 4.82 -11.16 8.90
CA PRO A 65 3.58 -10.48 8.52
C PRO A 65 3.58 -8.98 8.84
N LEU A 66 4.06 -8.57 10.03
CA LEU A 66 4.13 -7.17 10.42
C LEU A 66 5.14 -6.40 9.54
N VAL A 67 6.30 -6.98 9.25
CA VAL A 67 7.30 -6.39 8.35
C VAL A 67 6.70 -6.20 6.97
N LYS A 68 6.05 -7.22 6.41
CA LYS A 68 5.36 -7.12 5.11
C LYS A 68 4.31 -6.00 5.11
N LEU A 69 3.43 -5.97 6.11
CA LEU A 69 2.39 -4.94 6.22
C LEU A 69 3.00 -3.53 6.31
N TYR A 70 4.09 -3.37 7.05
CA TYR A 70 4.80 -2.10 7.19
C TYR A 70 5.35 -1.62 5.84
N PHE A 71 6.06 -2.48 5.10
CA PHE A 71 6.63 -2.14 3.80
C PHE A 71 5.55 -1.89 2.74
N ALA A 72 4.46 -2.66 2.76
CA ALA A 72 3.32 -2.46 1.87
C ALA A 72 2.66 -1.09 2.07
N ASN A 73 2.32 -0.74 3.32
CA ASN A 73 1.65 0.51 3.63
C ASN A 73 2.54 1.74 3.40
N ARG A 74 3.84 1.60 3.59
CA ARG A 74 4.77 2.73 3.59
C ARG A 74 5.45 2.96 2.25
N PHE A 75 5.80 1.91 1.54
CA PHE A 75 6.59 1.98 0.30
C PHE A 75 5.84 1.41 -0.91
N GLY A 76 4.57 1.02 -0.75
CA GLY A 76 3.75 0.50 -1.83
C GLY A 76 4.19 -0.88 -2.31
N TRP A 77 4.90 -1.65 -1.48
CA TRP A 77 5.26 -3.02 -1.82
C TRP A 77 4.00 -3.88 -1.92
N SER A 78 3.93 -4.70 -2.96
CA SER A 78 2.81 -5.60 -3.19
C SER A 78 3.34 -6.96 -3.61
N ASP A 79 2.64 -8.02 -3.21
CA ASP A 79 2.88 -9.32 -3.82
C ASP A 79 2.48 -9.26 -5.30
N ARG A 80 3.27 -9.94 -6.14
CA ARG A 80 2.88 -10.20 -7.52
C ARG A 80 2.32 -11.62 -7.59
N SER A 81 1.03 -11.75 -7.93
CA SER A 81 0.40 -13.02 -8.24
C SER A 81 0.08 -13.11 -9.73
N SER A 82 0.25 -14.30 -10.29
CA SER A 82 -0.21 -14.67 -11.62
C SER A 82 -0.98 -15.97 -11.47
N GLN A 83 -2.26 -15.96 -11.83
CA GLN A 83 -3.14 -17.12 -11.74
C GLN A 83 -3.73 -17.38 -13.13
N GLU A 84 -3.52 -18.58 -13.64
CA GLU A 84 -4.30 -19.09 -14.76
C GLU A 84 -5.60 -19.70 -14.23
N ILE A 85 -6.73 -19.24 -14.76
CA ILE A 85 -8.05 -19.70 -14.37
C ILE A 85 -8.62 -20.50 -15.53
N SER A 86 -8.70 -21.82 -15.35
CA SER A 86 -9.25 -22.76 -16.33
C SER A 86 -10.28 -23.68 -15.67
N GLY A 87 -11.25 -24.13 -16.46
CA GLY A 87 -12.22 -25.15 -16.07
C GLY A 87 -11.61 -26.56 -16.04
N PRO A 88 -12.45 -27.58 -15.76
CA PRO A 88 -12.01 -28.97 -15.69
C PRO A 88 -11.20 -29.38 -16.92
N ASN A 89 -10.08 -30.09 -16.70
CA ASN A 89 -9.16 -30.54 -17.75
C ASN A 89 -8.56 -29.41 -18.62
N GLY A 90 -8.48 -28.18 -18.09
CA GLY A 90 -7.96 -27.03 -18.83
C GLY A 90 -8.95 -26.40 -19.82
N GLY A 91 -10.22 -26.84 -19.77
CA GLY A 91 -11.29 -26.29 -20.59
C GLY A 91 -11.80 -24.93 -20.11
N PRO A 92 -12.85 -24.38 -20.75
CA PRO A 92 -13.50 -23.14 -20.30
C PRO A 92 -14.11 -23.27 -18.89
N VAL A 93 -14.13 -22.17 -18.14
CA VAL A 93 -14.85 -22.10 -16.85
C VAL A 93 -16.35 -22.17 -17.13
N GLU A 94 -17.03 -23.18 -16.57
CA GLU A 94 -18.48 -23.34 -16.73
C GLU A 94 -19.23 -22.23 -15.97
N THR A 95 -20.23 -21.63 -16.62
CA THR A 95 -21.10 -20.61 -16.04
C THR A 95 -22.55 -21.05 -16.16
N VAL A 96 -23.29 -21.07 -15.03
CA VAL A 96 -24.72 -21.44 -15.01
C VAL A 96 -25.56 -20.16 -14.90
N ASN A 97 -26.30 -19.84 -15.96
CA ASN A 97 -27.27 -18.75 -15.96
C ASN A 97 -28.67 -19.31 -15.66
N LYS A 98 -29.24 -19.01 -14.48
CA LYS A 98 -30.62 -19.34 -14.13
C LYS A 98 -31.50 -18.10 -14.24
N ILE A 99 -32.55 -18.16 -15.04
CA ILE A 99 -33.57 -17.10 -15.15
C ILE A 99 -34.86 -17.64 -14.55
N GLU A 100 -35.38 -16.96 -13.53
CA GLU A 100 -36.73 -17.20 -12.99
C GLU A 100 -37.66 -16.09 -13.47
N ILE A 101 -38.74 -16.47 -14.16
CA ILE A 101 -39.79 -15.55 -14.59
C ILE A 101 -40.84 -15.52 -13.48
N VAL A 102 -40.99 -14.37 -12.82
CA VAL A 102 -42.06 -14.14 -11.85
C VAL A 102 -43.30 -13.60 -12.59
N PRO A 103 -44.47 -14.26 -12.51
CA PRO A 103 -45.70 -13.73 -13.10
C PRO A 103 -46.04 -12.38 -12.47
N GLY A 104 -46.21 -11.35 -13.30
CA GLY A 104 -46.69 -10.04 -12.85
C GLY A 104 -48.11 -10.20 -12.28
N GLY A 105 -48.28 -9.88 -11.00
CA GLY A 105 -49.59 -9.86 -10.37
C GLY A 105 -50.49 -8.83 -11.05
N ASN A 106 -51.54 -9.29 -11.71
CA ASN A 106 -52.65 -8.40 -12.08
C ASN A 106 -53.35 -8.01 -10.78
N SER A 107 -53.16 -6.76 -10.35
CA SER A 107 -54.04 -6.11 -9.39
C SER A 107 -55.41 -5.93 -10.03
N ALA A 108 -56.30 -6.88 -9.79
CA ALA A 108 -57.74 -6.66 -9.86
C ALA A 108 -58.22 -6.45 -8.43
N ASP A 109 -58.49 -5.17 -8.09
CA ASP A 109 -59.63 -4.66 -7.32
C ASP A 109 -59.41 -3.17 -6.97
#